data_AF-A0A528MKB5-F1
#
_entry.id   AF-A0A528MKB5-F1
#
_cell.length_a   1.000
_cell.length_b   1.000
_cell.length_c   1.000
_cell.angle_alpha   90.00
_cell.angle_beta   90.00
_cell.angle_gamma   90.00
#
_symmetry.space_group_name_H-M   'P 1'
#
loop_
_entity.id
_entity.type
_entity.pdbx_description
1 polymer ?
#
loop_
_entity_poly.entity_id
_entity_poly.type
_entity_poly.pdbx_seq_one_letter_code
_entity_poly.pdbx_strand_id
1 'polypeptide(L)'
;MAGYLREAASKLDMTKWPAPVVHMLLGEQTPAAVLAAADDLDVTTKTGQVCEANFYTAELYRLQGHDDEALRLYKIAVSNCPRNFDEYRAARLALRELGMLP
;
A
#
# COMPACT_ATOMS: atom_id res chain seq x y z
N MET A 1 14.96 10.05 0.19
CA MET A 1 13.53 9.90 0.57
C MET A 1 13.33 9.29 1.97
N ALA A 2 14.06 8.24 2.36
CA ALA A 2 13.86 7.61 3.68
C ALA A 2 14.02 8.53 4.91
N GLY A 3 14.84 9.60 4.83
CA GLY A 3 15.02 10.54 5.95
C GLY A 3 13.72 11.23 6.39
N TYR A 4 12.93 11.73 5.43
CA TYR A 4 11.64 12.36 5.71
C TYR A 4 10.59 11.37 6.25
N LEU A 5 10.58 10.14 5.72
CA LEU A 5 9.65 9.11 6.20
C LEU A 5 9.98 8.69 7.64
N ARG A 6 11.27 8.57 8.00
CA ARG A 6 11.66 8.26 9.39
C ARG A 6 11.27 9.35 10.37
N GLU A 7 11.40 10.62 9.97
CA GLU A 7 10.96 11.75 10.80
C GLU A 7 9.42 11.77 10.97
N ALA A 8 8.68 11.48 9.91
CA ALA A 8 7.22 11.34 10.00
C ALA A 8 6.83 10.15 10.89
N ALA A 9 7.51 9.01 10.76
CA ALA A 9 7.26 7.81 11.52
C ALA A 9 7.44 8.00 13.03
N SER A 10 8.35 8.88 13.48
CA SER A 10 8.54 9.17 14.91
C SER A 10 7.34 9.82 15.58
N LYS A 11 6.33 10.26 14.80
CA LYS A 11 5.09 10.87 15.28
C LYS A 11 3.91 9.88 15.26
N LEU A 12 4.13 8.65 14.80
CA LEU A 12 3.10 7.61 14.70
C LEU A 12 3.22 6.63 15.87
N ASP A 13 2.09 6.05 16.26
CA ASP A 13 2.08 4.87 17.11
C ASP A 13 2.51 3.66 16.26
N MET A 14 3.80 3.35 16.29
CA MET A 14 4.40 2.27 15.48
C MET A 14 3.99 0.86 15.93
N THR A 15 3.05 0.73 16.87
CA THR A 15 2.47 -0.57 17.27
C THR A 15 1.12 -0.86 16.60
N LYS A 16 0.59 0.10 15.85
CA LYS A 16 -0.74 0.02 15.22
C LYS A 16 -0.64 0.25 13.73
N TRP A 17 -1.71 -0.08 13.02
CA TRP A 17 -1.87 0.32 11.62
C TRP A 17 -1.73 1.85 11.49
N PRO A 18 -0.94 2.38 10.51
CA PRO A 18 -0.31 1.71 9.36
C PRO A 18 1.18 1.33 9.53
N ALA A 19 1.67 1.12 10.75
CA ALA A 19 3.10 0.86 11.02
C ALA A 19 3.75 -0.24 10.14
N PRO A 20 3.11 -1.40 9.86
CA PRO A 20 3.67 -2.40 8.95
C PRO A 20 4.00 -1.85 7.56
N VAL A 21 3.14 -0.98 7.00
CA VAL A 21 3.36 -0.32 5.71
C VAL A 21 4.57 0.61 5.78
N VAL A 22 4.69 1.39 6.87
CA VAL A 22 5.81 2.31 7.07
C VAL A 22 7.13 1.55 7.15
N HIS A 23 7.19 0.45 7.93
CA HIS A 23 8.38 -0.42 8.00
C HIS A 23 8.75 -0.97 6.62
N MET A 24 7.77 -1.38 5.81
CA MET A 24 8.05 -1.85 4.45
C MET A 24 8.65 -0.75 3.57
N LEU A 25 8.09 0.46 3.59
CA LEU A 25 8.60 1.60 2.82
C LEU A 25 9.99 2.06 3.30
N LEU A 26 10.36 1.77 4.55
CA LEU A 26 11.70 1.98 5.10
C LEU A 26 12.68 0.84 4.77
N GLY A 27 12.21 -0.26 4.17
CA GLY A 27 12.99 -1.45 3.85
C GLY A 27 13.19 -2.41 5.03
N GLU A 28 12.42 -2.25 6.09
CA GLU A 28 12.53 -3.00 7.35
C GLU A 28 11.59 -4.21 7.39
N GLN A 29 10.60 -4.26 6.48
CA GLN A 29 9.60 -5.33 6.41
C GLN A 29 9.28 -5.71 4.95
N THR A 30 8.90 -6.97 4.72
CA THR A 30 8.56 -7.47 3.38
C THR A 30 7.08 -7.20 3.05
N PRO A 31 6.71 -7.05 1.76
CA PRO A 31 5.31 -6.94 1.35
C PRO A 31 4.41 -8.08 1.84
N ALA A 32 4.92 -9.31 1.82
CA ALA A 32 4.19 -10.48 2.31
C ALA A 32 3.88 -10.38 3.81
N ALA A 33 4.82 -9.87 4.61
CA ALA A 33 4.60 -9.65 6.03
C ALA A 33 3.59 -8.52 6.31
N VAL A 34 3.60 -7.44 5.51
CA VAL A 34 2.57 -6.38 5.61
C VAL A 34 1.19 -6.93 5.30
N LEU A 35 1.05 -7.70 4.22
CA LEU A 35 -0.23 -8.30 3.87
C LEU A 35 -0.74 -9.28 4.94
N ALA A 36 0.15 -10.03 5.58
CA ALA A 36 -0.22 -10.89 6.71
C ALA A 36 -0.64 -10.08 7.96
N ALA A 37 0.02 -8.95 8.24
CA ALA A 37 -0.32 -8.07 9.35
C ALA A 37 -1.65 -7.32 9.14
N ALA A 38 -2.16 -7.28 7.92
CA ALA A 38 -3.45 -6.67 7.58
C ALA A 38 -4.66 -7.58 7.89
N ASP A 39 -4.43 -8.80 8.40
CA ASP A 39 -5.51 -9.69 8.82
C ASP A 39 -6.14 -9.20 10.13
N ASP A 40 -7.46 -9.05 10.14
CA ASP A 40 -8.22 -8.58 11.30
C ASP A 40 -9.56 -9.34 11.38
N LEU A 41 -10.08 -9.51 12.60
CA LEU A 41 -11.39 -10.12 12.85
C LEU A 41 -12.52 -9.21 12.38
N ASP A 42 -12.32 -7.89 12.43
CA ASP A 42 -13.23 -6.92 11.87
C ASP A 42 -13.02 -6.80 10.35
N VAL A 43 -14.04 -7.21 9.59
CA VAL A 43 -13.97 -7.27 8.12
C VAL A 43 -13.75 -5.90 7.50
N THR A 44 -14.28 -4.83 8.11
CA THR A 44 -14.10 -3.46 7.62
C THR A 44 -12.64 -3.03 7.79
N THR A 45 -12.06 -3.27 8.95
CA THR A 45 -10.66 -3.00 9.26
C THR A 45 -9.74 -3.80 8.34
N LYS A 46 -9.94 -5.12 8.25
CA LYS A 46 -9.18 -5.98 7.34
C LYS A 46 -9.24 -5.49 5.89
N THR A 47 -10.43 -5.12 5.40
CA THR A 47 -10.59 -4.64 4.03
C THR A 47 -9.77 -3.36 3.77
N GLY A 48 -9.79 -2.42 4.73
CA GLY A 48 -9.00 -1.20 4.64
C GLY A 48 -7.49 -1.46 4.67
N GLN A 49 -7.03 -2.27 5.63
CA GLN A 49 -5.61 -2.59 5.78
C GLN A 49 -5.06 -3.37 4.59
N VAL A 50 -5.82 -4.33 4.05
CA VAL A 50 -5.45 -5.07 2.84
C VAL A 50 -5.41 -4.16 1.62
N CYS A 51 -6.33 -3.20 1.53
CA CYS A 51 -6.31 -2.19 0.46
C CYS A 51 -5.01 -1.37 0.49
N GLU A 52 -4.68 -0.83 1.65
CA GLU A 52 -3.45 -0.07 1.88
C GLU A 52 -2.19 -0.91 1.64
N ALA A 53 -2.13 -2.14 2.16
CA ALA A 53 -1.01 -3.05 1.94
C ALA A 53 -0.74 -3.28 0.45
N ASN A 54 -1.77 -3.55 -0.35
CA ASN A 54 -1.62 -3.80 -1.79
C ASN A 54 -1.17 -2.54 -2.53
N PHE A 55 -1.77 -1.38 -2.22
CA PHE A 55 -1.44 -0.13 -2.90
C PHE A 55 0.00 0.31 -2.60
N TYR A 56 0.41 0.39 -1.34
CA TYR A 56 1.77 0.82 -1.00
C TYR A 56 2.84 -0.20 -1.42
N THR A 57 2.48 -1.49 -1.54
CA THR A 57 3.36 -2.47 -2.19
C THR A 57 3.53 -2.16 -3.68
N ALA A 58 2.45 -1.79 -4.37
CA ALA A 58 2.52 -1.40 -5.78
C ALA A 58 3.43 -0.18 -5.97
N GLU A 59 3.28 0.85 -5.12
CA GLU A 59 4.15 2.03 -5.13
C GLU A 59 5.62 1.67 -4.88
N LEU A 60 5.90 0.79 -3.91
CA LEU A 60 7.25 0.33 -3.63
C LEU A 60 7.86 -0.39 -4.85
N TYR A 61 7.11 -1.30 -5.47
CA TYR A 61 7.54 -2.01 -6.67
C TYR A 61 7.73 -1.08 -7.86
N ARG A 62 6.83 -0.10 -8.04
CA ARG A 62 6.97 0.93 -9.07
C ARG A 62 8.25 1.74 -8.91
N LEU A 63 8.57 2.15 -7.67
CA LEU A 63 9.81 2.86 -7.34
C LEU A 63 11.07 2.00 -7.55
N GLN A 64 10.95 0.67 -7.45
CA GLN A 64 12.02 -0.29 -7.70
C GLN A 64 12.15 -0.70 -9.18
N GLY A 65 11.25 -0.24 -10.05
CA GLY A 65 11.21 -0.62 -11.47
C GLY A 65 10.56 -1.98 -11.76
N HIS A 66 9.87 -2.56 -10.77
CA HIS A 66 9.08 -3.80 -10.91
C HIS A 66 7.67 -3.47 -11.42
N ASP A 67 7.57 -2.99 -12.66
CA ASP A 67 6.36 -2.40 -13.22
C ASP A 67 5.22 -3.42 -13.43
N ASP A 68 5.54 -4.68 -13.75
CA ASP A 68 4.54 -5.75 -13.93
C ASP A 68 3.88 -6.13 -12.58
N GLU A 69 4.68 -6.25 -11.52
CA GLU A 69 4.19 -6.51 -10.17
C GLU A 69 3.36 -5.33 -9.65
N ALA A 70 3.84 -4.09 -9.86
CA ALA A 70 3.11 -2.90 -9.50
C ALA A 70 1.76 -2.84 -10.23
N LEU A 71 1.75 -3.07 -11.54
CA LEU A 71 0.53 -3.12 -12.36
C LEU A 71 -0.49 -4.14 -11.81
N ARG A 72 -0.03 -5.35 -11.47
CA ARG A 72 -0.90 -6.37 -10.89
C ARG A 72 -1.53 -5.89 -9.58
N LEU A 73 -0.75 -5.27 -8.71
CA LEU A 73 -1.22 -4.80 -7.40
C LEU A 73 -2.15 -3.59 -7.51
N TYR A 74 -1.90 -2.65 -8.41
CA TYR A 74 -2.84 -1.56 -8.67
C TYR A 74 -4.20 -2.08 -9.14
N LYS A 75 -4.22 -3.10 -10.02
CA LYS A 75 -5.47 -3.75 -10.44
C LYS A 75 -6.20 -4.38 -9.25
N ILE A 76 -5.48 -5.08 -8.37
CA ILE A 76 -6.04 -5.65 -7.14
C ILE A 76 -6.63 -4.55 -6.24
N ALA A 77 -5.92 -3.44 -6.04
CA ALA A 77 -6.39 -2.31 -5.25
C ALA A 77 -7.66 -1.71 -5.86
N VAL A 78 -7.71 -1.44 -7.16
CA VAL A 78 -8.93 -0.93 -7.81
C VAL A 78 -10.11 -1.91 -7.71
N SER A 79 -9.88 -3.22 -7.73
CA SER A 79 -10.94 -4.21 -7.60
C SER A 79 -11.49 -4.35 -6.19
N ASN A 80 -10.63 -4.26 -5.17
CA ASN A 80 -10.98 -4.69 -3.80
C ASN A 80 -11.05 -3.54 -2.78
N CYS A 81 -10.43 -2.39 -3.07
CA CYS A 81 -10.47 -1.24 -2.16
C CYS A 81 -11.87 -0.62 -2.11
N PRO A 82 -12.35 -0.22 -0.92
CA PRO A 82 -13.53 0.63 -0.82
C PRO A 82 -13.32 1.94 -1.58
N ARG A 83 -14.35 2.41 -2.30
CA ARG A 83 -14.24 3.58 -3.19
C ARG A 83 -13.94 4.90 -2.46
N ASN A 84 -14.17 4.95 -1.14
CA ASN A 84 -13.89 6.10 -0.30
C ASN A 84 -12.43 6.16 0.19
N PHE A 85 -11.65 5.09 0.03
CA PHE A 85 -10.23 5.07 0.39
C PHE A 85 -9.41 5.86 -0.63
N ASP A 86 -8.32 6.47 -0.16
CA ASP A 86 -7.40 7.24 -1.01
C ASP A 86 -6.68 6.32 -2.00
N GLU A 87 -6.34 5.11 -1.56
CA GLU A 87 -5.65 4.08 -2.31
C GLU A 87 -6.45 3.60 -3.52
N TYR A 88 -7.79 3.60 -3.44
CA TYR A 88 -8.63 3.34 -4.61
C TYR A 88 -8.44 4.40 -5.69
N ARG A 89 -8.47 5.68 -5.29
CA ARG A 89 -8.30 6.81 -6.21
C ARG A 89 -6.88 6.86 -6.77
N ALA A 90 -5.89 6.65 -5.91
CA ALA A 90 -4.48 6.66 -6.28
C ALA A 90 -4.12 5.49 -7.21
N ALA A 91 -4.58 4.27 -6.93
CA ALA A 91 -4.38 3.12 -7.82
C ALA A 91 -5.01 3.34 -9.20
N ARG A 92 -6.18 3.97 -9.28
CA ARG A 92 -6.78 4.34 -10.57
C ARG A 92 -5.93 5.37 -11.33
N LEU A 93 -5.33 6.33 -10.65
CA LEU A 93 -4.45 7.31 -11.27
C LEU A 93 -3.18 6.63 -11.78
N ALA A 94 -2.53 5.80 -10.96
CA ALA A 94 -1.36 5.04 -11.35
C ALA A 94 -1.62 4.16 -12.59
N LEU A 95 -2.79 3.50 -12.66
CA LEU A 95 -3.19 2.75 -13.86
C LEU A 95 -3.36 3.63 -15.10
N ARG A 96 -3.86 4.87 -14.98
CA ARG A 96 -3.93 5.82 -16.12
C ARG A 96 -2.54 6.24 -16.57
N GLU A 97 -1.64 6.52 -15.63
CA GLU A 97 -0.25 6.89 -15.93
C GLU A 97 0.50 5.76 -16.65
N LEU A 98 0.15 4.51 -16.36
CA LEU A 98 0.63 3.32 -17.05
C LEU A 98 -0.11 3.01 -18.37
N GLY A 99 -1.08 3.82 -18.77
CA GLY A 99 -1.89 3.62 -19.99
C GLY A 99 -2.88 2.45 -19.93
N MET A 100 -3.22 1.98 -18.71
CA MET A 100 -4.06 0.81 -18.45
C MET A 100 -5.52 1.18 -18.18
N LEU A 101 -5.81 2.47 -17.98
CA LEU A 101 -7.15 3.03 -17.88
C LEU A 101 -7.25 4.32 -18.70
N PRO A 102 -8.44 4.64 -19.26
CA PRO A 102 -8.70 5.93 -19.89
C PRO A 102 -8.80 7.06 -18.84
#